data_AF-A0A7C5NKQ9-F1
#
_entry.id   AF-A0A7C5NKQ9-F1
#
_cell.length_a   1.000
_cell.length_b   1.000
_cell.length_c   1.000
_cell.angle_alpha   90.00
_cell.angle_beta   90.00
_cell.angle_gamma   90.00
#
_symmetry.space_group_name_H-M   'P 1'
#
loop_
_entity.id
_entity.type
_entity.pdbx_description
1 polymer ?
#
loop_
_entity_poly.entity_id
_entity_poly.type
_entity_poly.pdbx_seq_one_letter_code
_entity_poly.pdbx_strand_id
1 'polypeptide(L)'
;MKAMSLKKQDRYQSVKELQQEIEAYQSGFATRAEGASLWKIFKLFIRRHKSAAGVAIMILVLIIVSSILNWRERVRVEKALAAFQQSEAARAIERKRSAPSLVDTAKMLIEQKKFDTALDMIKMACDYDPELSDARLIHALLLMYKGDATKAAEECRTAVKLKGISAPADLQLALEACQTASFSSHKATSVSVLASVCSRLGIPTLGAEFASSAETRLAMYREKLNAIWPGIGSALRIDNMGRLSLSFDWKRDIGDISRLRGIPLNHLNLTGTAVTDLSPLEGMPLTSLSLTSNPITDLSPLRKLPLKSLFISFSAITNLEPLRGLPLESLKISNTPLSDISPLAGMPLTNLSLTATHVTDLTPLAGMKLKSLDFDPSTIKKGLNVVREMQSLERINNKPADVFWKEYDAKKKPPAE
;
A
#
# COMPACT_ATOMS: atom_id res chain seq x y z
N MET A 1 64.48 15.28 76.60
CA MET A 1 65.24 14.04 76.33
C MET A 1 65.07 13.08 77.50
N LYS A 2 64.67 11.83 77.25
CA LYS A 2 64.33 10.84 78.30
C LYS A 2 65.46 10.60 79.30
N ALA A 3 66.72 10.59 78.85
CA ALA A 3 67.90 10.50 79.70
C ALA A 3 68.02 11.62 80.74
N MET A 4 67.52 12.83 80.41
CA MET A 4 67.60 14.03 81.27
C MET A 4 66.26 14.36 81.94
N SER A 5 65.32 13.39 82.01
CA SER A 5 64.07 13.62 82.73
C SER A 5 64.33 13.81 84.22
N LEU A 6 63.69 14.83 84.82
CA LEU A 6 63.81 15.15 86.24
C LEU A 6 63.19 14.06 87.14
N LYS A 7 62.20 13.32 86.62
CA LYS A 7 61.60 12.17 87.31
C LYS A 7 62.39 10.90 87.02
N LYS A 8 62.89 10.22 88.07
CA LYS A 8 63.74 9.02 87.94
C LYS A 8 63.07 7.89 87.14
N GLN A 9 61.76 7.71 87.30
CA GLN A 9 60.95 6.72 86.59
C GLN A 9 60.83 6.96 85.07
N ASP A 10 60.99 8.21 84.63
CA ASP A 10 60.88 8.56 83.21
C ASP A 10 62.22 8.44 82.47
N ARG A 11 63.32 8.11 83.17
CA ARG A 11 64.66 7.86 82.59
C ARG A 11 64.80 6.42 82.11
N TYR A 12 65.88 6.11 81.39
CA TYR A 12 66.26 4.73 81.07
C TYR A 12 66.61 3.97 82.34
N GLN A 13 66.10 2.74 82.50
CA GLN A 13 66.26 1.98 83.73
C GLN A 13 67.51 1.08 83.70
N SER A 14 68.12 0.86 82.54
CA SER A 14 69.38 0.14 82.40
C SER A 14 70.28 0.67 81.29
N VAL A 15 71.59 0.39 81.39
CA VAL A 15 72.59 0.68 80.34
C VAL A 15 72.21 -0.04 79.03
N LYS A 16 71.68 -1.26 79.12
CA LYS A 16 71.23 -2.04 77.96
C LYS A 16 70.07 -1.37 77.22
N GLU A 17 69.13 -0.75 77.95
CA GLU A 17 68.05 0.03 77.33
C GLU A 17 68.58 1.28 76.61
N LEU A 18 69.52 2.02 77.22
CA LEU A 18 70.16 3.16 76.58
C LEU A 18 70.96 2.75 75.34
N GLN A 19 71.68 1.63 75.40
CA GLN A 19 72.42 1.07 74.26
C GLN A 19 71.49 0.68 73.12
N GLN A 20 70.40 -0.04 73.40
CA GLN A 20 69.36 -0.36 72.40
C GLN A 20 68.73 0.90 71.80
N GLU A 21 68.62 1.98 72.58
CA GLU A 21 68.08 3.25 72.10
C GLU A 21 69.07 3.99 71.18
N ILE A 22 70.36 3.97 71.50
CA ILE A 22 71.43 4.52 70.67
C ILE A 22 71.57 3.71 69.38
N GLU A 23 71.57 2.38 69.47
CA GLU A 23 71.62 1.48 68.31
C GLU A 23 70.39 1.66 67.41
N ALA A 24 69.19 1.82 68.01
CA ALA A 24 67.97 2.14 67.27
C ALA A 24 68.09 3.50 66.56
N TYR A 25 68.59 4.54 67.22
CA TYR A 25 68.81 5.86 66.62
C TYR A 25 69.82 5.82 65.47
N GLN A 26 70.97 5.18 65.69
CA GLN A 26 72.04 5.02 64.68
C GLN A 26 71.58 4.21 63.48
N SER A 27 70.74 3.19 63.71
CA SER A 27 70.15 2.34 62.67
C SER A 27 68.89 2.97 62.01
N GLY A 28 68.52 4.18 62.42
CA GLY A 28 67.40 4.94 61.86
C GLY A 28 66.01 4.45 62.26
N PHE A 29 65.85 3.77 63.39
CA PHE A 29 64.57 3.40 64.00
C PHE A 29 64.10 4.47 65.00
N ALA A 30 62.81 4.48 65.32
CA ALA A 30 62.25 5.40 66.31
C ALA A 30 62.73 5.04 67.72
N THR A 31 63.16 6.04 68.48
CA THR A 31 63.58 5.88 69.88
C THR A 31 62.38 6.02 70.82
N ARG A 32 62.40 5.30 71.95
CA ARG A 32 61.30 5.35 72.94
C ARG A 32 61.19 6.71 73.62
N ALA A 33 62.29 7.47 73.67
CA ALA A 33 62.37 8.82 74.22
C ALA A 33 61.61 9.89 73.46
N GLU A 34 61.38 9.69 72.16
CA GLU A 34 60.68 10.67 71.34
C GLU A 34 59.15 10.49 71.37
N GLY A 35 58.63 9.39 71.95
CA GLY A 35 57.19 9.09 71.90
C GLY A 35 56.66 9.02 70.47
N ALA A 36 57.46 8.45 69.57
CA ALA A 36 57.23 8.55 68.13
C ALA A 36 55.84 8.05 67.73
N SER A 37 55.09 8.90 67.03
CA SER A 37 53.79 8.52 66.47
C SER A 37 53.94 7.43 65.41
N LEU A 38 52.88 6.65 65.18
CA LEU A 38 52.83 5.60 64.15
C LEU A 38 53.31 6.11 62.79
N TRP A 39 53.06 7.39 62.48
CA TRP A 39 53.50 8.03 61.25
C TRP A 39 55.03 8.19 61.16
N LYS A 40 55.72 8.49 62.26
CA LYS A 40 57.18 8.65 62.27
C LYS A 40 57.90 7.30 62.13
N ILE A 41 57.36 6.25 62.76
CA ILE A 41 57.84 4.87 62.59
C ILE A 41 57.70 4.44 61.12
N PHE A 42 56.55 4.70 60.51
CA PHE A 42 56.29 4.42 59.09
C PHE A 42 57.24 5.19 58.16
N LYS A 43 57.50 6.47 58.42
CA LYS A 43 58.44 7.29 57.65
C LYS A 43 59.87 6.76 57.71
N LEU A 44 60.34 6.36 58.90
CA LEU A 44 61.67 5.77 59.08
C LEU A 44 61.79 4.41 58.39
N PHE A 45 60.72 3.60 58.43
CA PHE A 45 60.63 2.34 57.71
C PHE A 45 60.75 2.54 56.19
N ILE A 46 60.01 3.49 55.60
CA ILE A 46 60.14 3.84 54.16
C ILE A 46 61.57 4.29 53.84
N ARG A 47 62.18 5.11 54.72
CA ARG A 47 63.53 5.65 54.50
C ARG A 47 64.60 4.55 54.48
N ARG A 48 64.40 3.44 55.19
CA ARG A 48 65.31 2.28 55.17
C ARG A 48 65.05 1.36 53.98
N HIS A 49 63.80 1.22 53.53
CA HIS A 49 63.41 0.32 52.44
C HIS A 49 63.06 1.08 51.15
N LYS A 50 63.85 2.08 50.74
CA LYS A 50 63.51 3.00 49.64
C LYS A 50 63.23 2.33 48.28
N SER A 51 64.03 1.32 47.89
CA SER A 51 63.85 0.61 46.61
C SER A 51 62.58 -0.23 46.61
N ALA A 52 62.35 -1.01 47.68
CA ALA A 52 61.13 -1.80 47.86
C ALA A 52 59.88 -0.90 47.96
N ALA A 53 59.97 0.23 48.67
CA ALA A 53 58.90 1.23 48.73
C ALA A 53 58.61 1.83 47.35
N GLY A 54 59.64 2.12 46.54
CA GLY A 54 59.47 2.62 45.16
C GLY A 54 58.75 1.62 44.24
N VAL A 55 59.13 0.33 44.29
CA VAL A 55 58.46 -0.74 43.53
C VAL A 55 57.01 -0.91 43.98
N ALA A 56 56.75 -0.92 45.29
CA ALA A 56 55.40 -1.03 45.84
C ALA A 56 54.50 0.15 45.38
N ILE A 57 55.04 1.37 45.35
CA ILE A 57 54.33 2.55 44.83
C ILE A 57 54.04 2.41 43.34
N MET A 58 54.99 1.94 42.52
CA MET A 58 54.73 1.73 41.09
C MET A 58 53.66 0.68 40.84
N ILE A 59 53.68 -0.45 41.58
CA ILE A 59 52.64 -1.48 41.49
C ILE A 59 51.28 -0.88 41.88
N LEU A 60 51.23 -0.11 42.97
CA LEU A 60 50.01 0.56 43.42
C LEU A 60 49.47 1.52 42.34
N VAL A 61 50.35 2.31 41.71
CA VAL A 61 49.99 3.21 40.60
C VAL A 61 49.47 2.42 39.40
N LEU A 62 50.10 1.31 39.02
CA LEU A 62 49.64 0.46 37.92
C LEU A 62 48.26 -0.16 38.22
N ILE A 63 48.03 -0.62 39.45
CA ILE A 63 46.72 -1.13 39.88
C ILE A 63 45.66 -0.02 39.82
N ILE A 64 45.99 1.19 40.29
CA ILE A 64 45.08 2.34 40.26
C ILE A 64 44.76 2.71 38.81
N VAL A 65 45.77 2.81 37.94
CA VAL A 65 45.59 3.13 36.51
C VAL A 65 44.76 2.05 35.82
N SER A 66 45.07 0.77 36.01
CA SER A 66 44.30 -0.35 35.46
C SER A 66 42.85 -0.34 35.97
N SER A 67 42.65 -0.08 37.26
CA SER A 67 41.31 0.06 37.86
C SER A 67 40.52 1.22 37.24
N ILE A 68 41.17 2.36 37.01
CA ILE A 68 40.55 3.53 36.37
C ILE A 68 40.21 3.24 34.90
N LEU A 69 41.08 2.55 34.16
CA LEU A 69 40.82 2.17 32.77
C LEU A 69 39.64 1.18 32.70
N ASN A 70 39.65 0.13 33.51
CA ASN A 70 38.54 -0.83 33.61
C ASN A 70 37.23 -0.16 34.03
N TRP A 71 37.27 0.76 35.01
CA TRP A 71 36.09 1.52 35.42
C TRP A 71 35.56 2.39 34.29
N ARG A 72 36.45 3.08 33.56
CA ARG A 72 36.07 3.88 32.37
C ARG A 72 35.42 3.02 31.29
N GLU A 73 35.97 1.85 30.99
CA GLU A 73 35.40 0.93 30.00
C GLU A 73 34.02 0.44 30.43
N ARG A 74 33.85 0.03 31.69
CA ARG A 74 32.53 -0.35 32.24
C ARG A 74 31.50 0.78 32.09
N VAL A 75 31.86 2.00 32.47
CA VAL A 75 30.97 3.16 32.33
C VAL A 75 30.65 3.46 30.86
N ARG A 76 31.58 3.24 29.92
CA ARG A 76 31.29 3.38 28.48
C ARG A 76 30.30 2.33 27.99
N VAL A 77 30.49 1.06 28.38
CA VAL A 77 29.61 -0.05 27.99
C VAL A 77 28.20 0.16 28.54
N GLU A 78 28.06 0.56 29.81
CA GLU A 78 26.76 0.85 30.40
C GLU A 78 26.04 2.00 29.68
N LYS A 79 26.76 3.08 29.36
CA LYS A 79 26.20 4.19 28.56
C LYS A 79 25.80 3.77 27.15
N ALA A 80 26.61 2.94 26.50
CA ALA A 80 26.32 2.41 25.16
C ALA A 80 25.08 1.49 25.18
N LEU A 81 24.96 0.63 26.19
CA LEU A 81 23.79 -0.23 26.37
C LEU A 81 22.53 0.59 26.64
N ALA A 82 22.60 1.59 27.52
CA ALA A 82 21.47 2.48 27.79
C ALA A 82 21.05 3.28 26.55
N ALA A 83 22.02 3.81 25.78
CA ALA A 83 21.75 4.50 24.52
C ALA A 83 21.14 3.56 23.46
N PHE A 84 21.59 2.31 23.39
CA PHE A 84 21.03 1.29 22.52
C PHE A 84 19.58 0.97 22.88
N GLN A 85 19.30 0.70 24.17
CA GLN A 85 17.94 0.46 24.67
C GLN A 85 17.02 1.65 24.41
N GLN A 86 17.50 2.88 24.62
CA GLN A 86 16.74 4.09 24.33
C GLN A 86 16.47 4.24 22.83
N SER A 87 17.46 3.93 21.97
CA SER A 87 17.28 3.93 20.52
C SER A 87 16.29 2.87 20.06
N GLU A 88 16.30 1.68 20.67
CA GLU A 88 15.38 0.60 20.33
C GLU A 88 13.95 0.95 20.77
N ALA A 89 13.78 1.49 21.97
CA ALA A 89 12.50 1.99 22.47
C ALA A 89 11.96 3.13 21.58
N ALA A 90 12.81 4.08 21.17
CA ALA A 90 12.42 5.14 20.26
C ALA A 90 11.96 4.59 18.89
N ARG A 91 12.70 3.62 18.33
CA ARG A 91 12.31 2.94 17.08
C ARG A 91 11.01 2.14 17.23
N ALA A 92 10.78 1.50 18.37
CA ALA A 92 9.54 0.77 18.64
C ALA A 92 8.33 1.72 18.68
N ILE A 93 8.49 2.89 19.32
CA ILE A 93 7.46 3.94 19.34
C ILE A 93 7.19 4.47 17.92
N GLU A 94 8.24 4.70 17.13
CA GLU A 94 8.12 5.16 15.75
C GLU A 94 7.39 4.13 14.87
N ARG A 95 7.76 2.85 14.98
CA ARG A 95 7.05 1.75 14.30
C ARG A 95 5.57 1.74 14.67
N LYS A 96 5.24 1.75 15.96
CA LYS A 96 3.86 1.79 16.45
C LYS A 96 3.10 2.99 15.87
N ARG A 97 3.73 4.16 15.82
CA ARG A 97 3.14 5.38 15.23
C ARG A 97 2.87 5.27 13.73
N SER A 98 3.67 4.49 13.00
CA SER A 98 3.49 4.26 11.56
C SER A 98 2.45 3.19 11.21
N ALA A 99 2.09 2.31 12.17
CA ALA A 99 1.17 1.19 11.94
C ALA A 99 -0.18 1.60 11.32
N PRO A 100 -0.85 2.70 11.74
CA PRO A 100 -2.11 3.14 11.10
C PRO A 100 -1.98 3.48 9.62
N SER A 101 -0.85 4.08 9.20
CA SER A 101 -0.61 4.39 7.79
C SER A 101 -0.42 3.12 6.94
N LEU A 102 0.16 2.08 7.51
CA LEU A 102 0.24 0.76 6.87
C LEU A 102 -1.15 0.15 6.72
N VAL A 103 -2.04 0.33 7.70
CA VAL A 103 -3.46 -0.09 7.59
C VAL A 103 -4.15 0.64 6.44
N ASP A 104 -4.02 1.97 6.35
CA ASP A 104 -4.63 2.74 5.26
C ASP A 104 -4.12 2.30 3.89
N THR A 105 -2.82 2.00 3.79
CA THR A 105 -2.20 1.46 2.59
C THR A 105 -2.76 0.07 2.25
N ALA A 106 -2.90 -0.81 3.25
CA ALA A 106 -3.50 -2.13 3.07
C ALA A 106 -4.96 -2.03 2.59
N LYS A 107 -5.76 -1.12 3.16
CA LYS A 107 -7.13 -0.84 2.69
C LYS A 107 -7.15 -0.38 1.24
N MET A 108 -6.25 0.52 0.85
CA MET A 108 -6.13 0.94 -0.55
C MET A 108 -5.80 -0.24 -1.48
N LEU A 109 -4.91 -1.14 -1.07
CA LEU A 109 -4.55 -2.34 -1.83
C LEU A 109 -5.73 -3.33 -1.93
N ILE A 110 -6.51 -3.49 -0.87
CA ILE A 110 -7.76 -4.28 -0.86
C ILE A 110 -8.74 -3.74 -1.90
N GLU A 111 -8.93 -2.42 -1.94
CA GLU A 111 -9.82 -1.78 -2.93
C GLU A 111 -9.31 -1.92 -4.37
N GLN A 112 -8.02 -2.20 -4.57
CA GLN A 112 -7.41 -2.55 -5.85
C GLN A 112 -7.40 -4.06 -6.14
N LYS A 113 -8.01 -4.89 -5.28
CA LYS A 113 -7.94 -6.37 -5.33
C LYS A 113 -6.53 -6.95 -5.24
N LYS A 114 -5.56 -6.20 -4.72
CA LYS A 114 -4.19 -6.67 -4.48
C LYS A 114 -4.08 -7.34 -3.10
N PHE A 115 -4.83 -8.43 -2.91
CA PHE A 115 -5.02 -9.05 -1.60
C PHE A 115 -3.73 -9.62 -0.98
N ASP A 116 -2.82 -10.16 -1.79
CA ASP A 116 -1.52 -10.67 -1.30
C ASP A 116 -0.66 -9.55 -0.71
N THR A 117 -0.47 -8.46 -1.46
CA THR A 117 0.29 -7.30 -0.97
C THR A 117 -0.40 -6.62 0.21
N ALA A 118 -1.73 -6.59 0.22
CA ALA A 118 -2.49 -6.09 1.37
C ALA A 118 -2.29 -6.95 2.62
N LEU A 119 -2.19 -8.28 2.45
CA LEU A 119 -1.94 -9.23 3.54
C LEU A 119 -0.55 -9.02 4.15
N ASP A 120 0.48 -8.83 3.33
CA ASP A 120 1.83 -8.53 3.82
C ASP A 120 1.88 -7.19 4.56
N MET A 121 1.22 -6.16 4.00
CA MET A 121 1.17 -4.83 4.59
C MET A 121 0.44 -4.82 5.94
N ILE A 122 -0.70 -5.52 6.03
CA ILE A 122 -1.48 -5.56 7.28
C ILE A 122 -0.79 -6.39 8.35
N LYS A 123 -0.07 -7.46 7.96
CA LYS A 123 0.77 -8.23 8.86
C LYS A 123 1.86 -7.36 9.46
N MET A 124 2.55 -6.57 8.64
CA MET A 124 3.55 -5.61 9.12
C MET A 124 2.94 -4.58 10.08
N ALA A 125 1.72 -4.09 9.80
CA ALA A 125 1.01 -3.20 10.72
C ALA A 125 0.73 -3.87 12.08
N CYS A 126 0.32 -5.15 12.09
CA CYS A 126 0.11 -5.93 13.32
C CYS A 126 1.40 -6.20 14.10
N ASP A 127 2.54 -6.34 13.40
CA ASP A 127 3.86 -6.51 14.01
C ASP A 127 4.36 -5.18 14.63
N TYR A 128 4.01 -4.04 14.02
CA TYR A 128 4.39 -2.71 14.48
C TYR A 128 3.54 -2.25 15.67
N ASP A 129 2.24 -2.55 15.65
CA ASP A 129 1.33 -2.31 16.75
C ASP A 129 0.43 -3.54 17.01
N PRO A 130 0.84 -4.43 17.94
CA PRO A 130 0.04 -5.61 18.29
C PRO A 130 -1.33 -5.30 18.89
N GLU A 131 -1.53 -4.08 19.41
CA GLU A 131 -2.77 -3.64 20.07
C GLU A 131 -3.79 -3.04 19.08
N LEU A 132 -3.40 -2.87 17.81
CA LEU A 132 -4.25 -2.28 16.78
C LEU A 132 -5.33 -3.26 16.30
N SER A 133 -6.44 -3.29 17.04
CA SER A 133 -7.53 -4.24 16.83
C SER A 133 -8.10 -4.26 15.40
N ASP A 134 -8.26 -3.10 14.76
CA ASP A 134 -8.77 -3.04 13.38
C ASP A 134 -7.79 -3.65 12.38
N ALA A 135 -6.47 -3.52 12.60
CA ALA A 135 -5.47 -4.17 11.75
C ALA A 135 -5.55 -5.70 11.86
N ARG A 136 -5.70 -6.21 13.09
CA ARG A 136 -5.88 -7.64 13.38
C ARG A 136 -7.13 -8.21 12.69
N LEU A 137 -8.22 -7.44 12.64
CA LEU A 137 -9.45 -7.84 11.95
C LEU A 137 -9.30 -7.88 10.44
N ILE A 138 -8.66 -6.87 9.85
CA ILE A 138 -8.39 -6.87 8.41
C ILE A 138 -7.46 -8.04 8.05
N HIS A 139 -6.47 -8.33 8.89
CA HIS A 139 -5.60 -9.48 8.74
C HIS A 139 -6.39 -10.80 8.78
N ALA A 140 -7.28 -10.97 9.76
CA ALA A 140 -8.14 -12.14 9.86
C ALA A 140 -9.04 -12.32 8.62
N LEU A 141 -9.66 -11.25 8.14
CA LEU A 141 -10.51 -11.28 6.94
C LEU A 141 -9.73 -11.66 5.68
N LEU A 142 -8.51 -11.13 5.51
CA LEU A 142 -7.67 -11.51 4.38
C LEU A 142 -7.20 -12.98 4.47
N LEU A 143 -6.89 -13.47 5.68
CA LEU A 143 -6.57 -14.88 5.91
C LEU A 143 -7.78 -15.80 5.62
N MET A 144 -8.99 -15.39 6.00
CA MET A 144 -10.22 -16.10 5.64
C MET A 144 -10.38 -16.20 4.12
N TYR A 145 -10.20 -15.09 3.41
CA TYR A 145 -10.27 -15.06 1.95
C TYR A 145 -9.22 -15.98 1.31
N LYS A 146 -8.03 -16.08 1.90
CA LYS A 146 -6.95 -16.98 1.46
C LYS A 146 -7.16 -18.44 1.88
N GLY A 147 -8.18 -18.74 2.67
CA GLY A 147 -8.50 -20.09 3.12
C GLY A 147 -7.81 -20.53 4.42
N ASP A 148 -7.06 -19.66 5.09
CA ASP A 148 -6.42 -19.96 6.37
C ASP A 148 -7.35 -19.61 7.54
N ALA A 149 -8.44 -20.39 7.67
CA ALA A 149 -9.45 -20.18 8.71
C ALA A 149 -8.87 -20.31 10.12
N THR A 150 -7.83 -21.13 10.30
CA THR A 150 -7.20 -21.35 11.61
C THR A 150 -6.50 -20.10 12.13
N LYS A 151 -5.64 -19.48 11.32
CA LYS A 151 -4.98 -18.22 11.69
C LYS A 151 -5.97 -17.07 11.74
N ALA A 152 -6.95 -17.04 10.84
CA ALA A 152 -8.00 -16.04 10.88
C ALA A 152 -8.77 -16.06 12.21
N ALA A 153 -9.15 -17.25 12.70
CA ALA A 153 -9.83 -17.39 13.99
C ALA A 153 -8.95 -16.99 15.18
N GLU A 154 -7.62 -17.15 15.10
CA GLU A 154 -6.68 -16.65 16.10
C GLU A 154 -6.61 -15.12 16.12
N GLU A 155 -6.46 -14.50 14.94
CA GLU A 155 -6.42 -13.05 14.79
C GLU A 155 -7.74 -12.39 15.22
N CYS A 156 -8.89 -12.97 14.84
CA CYS A 156 -10.20 -12.52 15.30
C CYS A 156 -10.35 -12.63 16.83
N ARG A 157 -9.88 -13.72 17.46
CA ARG A 157 -9.91 -13.85 18.94
C ARG A 157 -9.09 -12.76 19.60
N THR A 158 -7.90 -12.48 19.07
CA THR A 158 -7.03 -11.43 19.59
C THR A 158 -7.69 -10.05 19.46
N ALA A 159 -8.27 -9.76 18.30
CA ALA A 159 -8.99 -8.50 18.08
C ALA A 159 -10.20 -8.31 19.01
N VAL A 160 -11.00 -9.37 19.22
CA VAL A 160 -12.14 -9.34 20.16
C VAL A 160 -11.65 -9.08 21.59
N LYS A 161 -10.56 -9.74 22.03
CA LYS A 161 -9.95 -9.51 23.34
C LYS A 161 -9.46 -8.07 23.52
N LEU A 162 -8.83 -7.49 22.50
CA LEU A 162 -8.35 -6.11 22.53
C LEU A 162 -9.49 -5.08 22.65
N LYS A 163 -10.64 -5.32 22.01
CA LYS A 163 -11.83 -4.44 22.15
C LYS A 163 -12.61 -4.67 23.44
N GLY A 164 -12.54 -5.87 24.03
CA GLY A 164 -13.21 -6.19 25.29
C GLY A 164 -14.73 -5.96 25.21
N ILE A 165 -15.30 -5.30 26.23
CA ILE A 165 -16.74 -5.00 26.31
C ILE A 165 -17.22 -4.07 25.17
N SER A 166 -16.31 -3.28 24.59
CA SER A 166 -16.63 -2.39 23.46
C SER A 166 -16.67 -3.10 22.11
N ALA A 167 -16.42 -4.42 22.07
CA ALA A 167 -16.47 -5.19 20.84
C ALA A 167 -17.89 -5.15 20.23
N PRO A 168 -18.04 -4.70 18.97
CA PRO A 168 -19.33 -4.74 18.29
C PRO A 168 -19.87 -6.18 18.18
N ALA A 169 -21.20 -6.35 18.24
CA ALA A 169 -21.83 -7.68 18.23
C ALA A 169 -21.49 -8.52 16.98
N ASP A 170 -21.38 -7.88 15.82
CA ASP A 170 -20.95 -8.52 14.56
C ASP A 170 -19.49 -9.00 14.58
N LEU A 171 -18.66 -8.53 15.52
CA LEU A 171 -17.30 -9.01 15.70
C LEU A 171 -17.25 -10.38 16.35
N GLN A 172 -18.12 -10.60 17.34
CA GLN A 172 -18.29 -11.92 17.94
C GLN A 172 -18.87 -12.89 16.90
N LEU A 173 -19.85 -12.44 16.11
CA LEU A 173 -20.40 -13.23 15.01
C LEU A 173 -19.35 -13.52 13.91
N ALA A 174 -18.44 -12.59 13.63
CA ALA A 174 -17.34 -12.82 12.69
C ALA A 174 -16.33 -13.83 13.23
N LEU A 175 -16.07 -13.82 14.53
CA LEU A 175 -15.26 -14.85 15.18
C LEU A 175 -15.94 -16.22 15.09
N GLU A 176 -17.22 -16.32 15.39
CA GLU A 176 -18.01 -17.56 15.22
C GLU A 176 -17.99 -18.04 13.77
N ALA A 177 -18.10 -17.12 12.81
CA ALA A 177 -17.95 -17.42 11.38
C ALA A 177 -16.56 -17.99 11.06
N CYS A 178 -15.48 -17.42 11.60
CA CYS A 178 -14.13 -17.94 11.40
C CYS A 178 -13.91 -19.32 12.03
N GLN A 179 -14.57 -19.61 13.15
CA GLN A 179 -14.45 -20.90 13.86
C GLN A 179 -15.30 -22.02 13.26
N THR A 180 -16.47 -21.68 12.71
CA THR A 180 -17.43 -22.64 12.15
C THR A 180 -17.26 -22.88 10.65
N ALA A 181 -16.50 -22.03 9.97
CA ALA A 181 -16.14 -22.18 8.57
C ALA A 181 -15.18 -23.35 8.36
N SER A 182 -15.74 -24.57 8.27
CA SER A 182 -15.16 -25.59 7.39
C SER A 182 -15.16 -25.02 5.96
N PHE A 183 -14.02 -25.14 5.28
CA PHE A 183 -13.73 -24.60 3.94
C PHE A 183 -14.80 -24.95 2.87
N SER A 184 -15.68 -25.92 3.14
CA SER A 184 -16.69 -26.44 2.19
C SER A 184 -18.16 -26.09 2.50
N SER A 185 -18.48 -25.38 3.59
CA SER A 185 -19.87 -25.04 3.92
C SER A 185 -20.01 -23.65 4.53
N HIS A 186 -19.87 -22.63 3.68
CA HIS A 186 -20.26 -21.28 4.03
C HIS A 186 -21.78 -21.23 4.25
N LYS A 187 -22.23 -21.40 5.50
CA LYS A 187 -23.61 -21.08 5.88
C LYS A 187 -23.84 -19.61 5.52
N ALA A 188 -24.93 -19.32 4.80
CA ALA A 188 -25.23 -17.98 4.28
C ALA A 188 -25.16 -16.87 5.36
N THR A 189 -25.45 -17.22 6.62
CA THR A 189 -25.40 -16.32 7.79
C THR A 189 -23.98 -15.92 8.20
N SER A 190 -23.00 -16.82 8.12
CA SER A 190 -21.60 -16.51 8.45
C SER A 190 -20.99 -15.53 7.44
N VAL A 191 -21.42 -15.64 6.18
CA VAL A 191 -20.95 -14.82 5.07
C VAL A 191 -21.47 -13.38 5.12
N SER A 192 -22.75 -13.16 5.46
CA SER A 192 -23.32 -11.81 5.55
C SER A 192 -22.69 -10.98 6.67
N VAL A 193 -22.30 -11.64 7.77
CA VAL A 193 -21.57 -11.00 8.88
C VAL A 193 -20.17 -10.55 8.47
N LEU A 194 -19.42 -11.39 7.73
CA LEU A 194 -18.09 -10.99 7.25
C LEU A 194 -18.19 -9.78 6.30
N ALA A 195 -19.20 -9.74 5.45
CA ALA A 195 -19.47 -8.60 4.59
C ALA A 195 -19.79 -7.32 5.39
N SER A 196 -20.63 -7.40 6.44
CA SER A 196 -20.96 -6.22 7.27
C SER A 196 -19.75 -5.71 8.06
N VAL A 197 -18.89 -6.60 8.55
CA VAL A 197 -17.64 -6.20 9.22
C VAL A 197 -16.71 -5.50 8.23
N CYS A 198 -16.62 -5.98 6.98
CA CYS A 198 -15.85 -5.32 5.93
C CYS A 198 -16.37 -3.90 5.64
N SER A 199 -17.69 -3.71 5.56
CA SER A 199 -18.31 -2.39 5.40
C SER A 199 -17.89 -1.43 6.50
N ARG A 200 -18.02 -1.82 7.78
CA ARG A 200 -17.60 -0.96 8.91
C ARG A 200 -16.11 -0.61 8.85
N LEU A 201 -15.26 -1.56 8.45
CA LEU A 201 -13.82 -1.34 8.35
C LEU A 201 -13.43 -0.47 7.14
N GLY A 202 -14.38 -0.13 6.27
CA GLY A 202 -14.15 0.66 5.07
C GLY A 202 -13.45 -0.13 3.96
N ILE A 203 -13.70 -1.44 3.89
CA ILE A 203 -13.15 -2.35 2.87
C ILE A 203 -14.24 -3.15 2.13
N PRO A 204 -15.26 -2.47 1.56
CA PRO A 204 -16.39 -3.12 0.91
C PRO A 204 -15.98 -4.01 -0.28
N THR A 205 -14.82 -3.78 -0.90
CA THR A 205 -14.33 -4.66 -1.98
C THR A 205 -14.01 -6.07 -1.48
N LEU A 206 -13.46 -6.21 -0.28
CA LEU A 206 -13.25 -7.53 0.34
C LEU A 206 -14.59 -8.15 0.79
N GLY A 207 -15.51 -7.33 1.32
CA GLY A 207 -16.86 -7.78 1.69
C GLY A 207 -17.63 -8.38 0.51
N ALA A 208 -17.46 -7.82 -0.69
CA ALA A 208 -18.04 -8.31 -1.92
C ALA A 208 -17.53 -9.72 -2.34
N GLU A 209 -16.32 -10.10 -1.93
CA GLU A 209 -15.76 -11.44 -2.15
C GLU A 209 -16.39 -12.48 -1.22
N PHE A 210 -16.78 -12.07 -0.02
CA PHE A 210 -17.52 -12.95 0.88
C PHE A 210 -18.98 -13.12 0.44
N ALA A 211 -19.61 -12.08 -0.11
CA ALA A 211 -21.05 -12.04 -0.41
C ALA A 211 -21.61 -13.31 -1.07
N SER A 212 -22.62 -13.91 -0.42
CA SER A 212 -23.29 -15.16 -0.81
C SER A 212 -24.31 -14.99 -1.94
N SER A 213 -24.74 -13.76 -2.23
CA SER A 213 -25.67 -13.45 -3.31
C SER A 213 -25.21 -12.25 -4.12
N ALA A 214 -25.74 -12.15 -5.35
CA ALA A 214 -25.46 -11.03 -6.24
C ALA A 214 -25.97 -9.70 -5.67
N GLU A 215 -27.10 -9.73 -4.94
CA GLU A 215 -27.72 -8.58 -4.28
C GLU A 215 -26.87 -8.06 -3.14
N THR A 216 -26.34 -8.94 -2.28
CA THR A 216 -25.43 -8.54 -1.20
C THR A 216 -24.16 -7.94 -1.79
N ARG A 217 -23.59 -8.54 -2.83
CA ARG A 217 -22.41 -8.02 -3.52
C ARG A 217 -22.66 -6.64 -4.12
N LEU A 218 -23.82 -6.47 -4.76
CA LEU A 218 -24.27 -5.20 -5.30
C LEU A 218 -24.39 -4.14 -4.20
N ALA A 219 -24.95 -4.49 -3.03
CA ALA A 219 -25.05 -3.57 -1.91
C ALA A 219 -23.67 -3.08 -1.42
N MET A 220 -22.66 -3.97 -1.33
CA MET A 220 -21.29 -3.59 -0.97
C MET A 220 -20.70 -2.59 -1.96
N TYR A 221 -20.86 -2.83 -3.27
CA TYR A 221 -20.37 -1.89 -4.28
C TYR A 221 -21.14 -0.56 -4.26
N ARG A 222 -22.45 -0.58 -3.98
CA ARG A 222 -23.25 0.65 -3.85
C ARG A 222 -22.81 1.48 -2.66
N GLU A 223 -22.53 0.85 -1.52
CA GLU A 223 -21.98 1.52 -0.34
C GLU A 223 -20.66 2.21 -0.67
N LYS A 224 -19.72 1.45 -1.26
CA LYS A 224 -18.43 1.98 -1.73
C LYS A 224 -18.61 3.23 -2.60
N LEU A 225 -19.48 3.14 -3.60
CA LEU A 225 -19.70 4.21 -4.54
C LEU A 225 -20.38 5.43 -3.89
N ASN A 226 -21.38 5.21 -3.03
CA ASN A 226 -22.11 6.28 -2.35
C ASN A 226 -21.26 7.03 -1.33
N ALA A 227 -20.23 6.40 -0.76
CA ALA A 227 -19.27 7.07 0.11
C ALA A 227 -18.45 8.16 -0.63
N ILE A 228 -18.29 8.03 -1.96
CA ILE A 228 -17.58 8.98 -2.80
C ILE A 228 -18.55 9.92 -3.52
N TRP A 229 -19.57 9.35 -4.16
CA TRP A 229 -20.56 10.04 -4.96
C TRP A 229 -21.96 9.75 -4.43
N PRO A 230 -22.47 10.56 -3.48
CA PRO A 230 -23.77 10.34 -2.87
C PRO A 230 -24.88 10.10 -3.91
N GLY A 231 -25.60 9.00 -3.75
CA GLY A 231 -26.73 8.59 -4.61
C GLY A 231 -26.36 7.82 -5.88
N ILE A 232 -25.08 7.77 -6.28
CA ILE A 232 -24.67 7.05 -7.51
C ILE A 232 -24.93 5.53 -7.44
N GLY A 233 -25.00 4.96 -6.23
CA GLY A 233 -25.23 3.53 -6.05
C GLY A 233 -26.53 3.06 -6.70
N SER A 234 -27.54 3.92 -6.81
CA SER A 234 -28.79 3.63 -7.52
C SER A 234 -28.60 3.42 -9.04
N ALA A 235 -27.56 4.01 -9.61
CA ALA A 235 -27.17 3.84 -11.02
C ALA A 235 -26.35 2.56 -11.26
N LEU A 236 -25.81 1.93 -10.21
CA LEU A 236 -25.19 0.62 -10.31
C LEU A 236 -26.29 -0.46 -10.40
N ARG A 237 -26.33 -1.15 -11.54
CA ARG A 237 -27.32 -2.18 -11.86
C ARG A 237 -26.61 -3.50 -12.17
N ILE A 238 -27.34 -4.58 -11.98
CA ILE A 238 -26.95 -5.93 -12.39
C ILE A 238 -27.99 -6.44 -13.39
N ASP A 239 -27.54 -7.02 -14.49
CA ASP A 239 -28.44 -7.66 -15.45
C ASP A 239 -28.69 -9.14 -15.11
N ASN A 240 -29.57 -9.78 -15.88
CA ASN A 240 -29.93 -11.19 -15.68
C ASN A 240 -28.76 -12.17 -15.87
N MET A 241 -27.64 -11.71 -16.45
CA MET A 241 -26.41 -12.48 -16.64
C MET A 241 -25.38 -12.19 -15.53
N GLY A 242 -25.76 -11.41 -14.51
CA GLY A 242 -24.88 -11.03 -13.41
C GLY A 242 -23.87 -9.94 -13.75
N ARG A 243 -24.00 -9.28 -14.91
CA ARG A 243 -23.06 -8.25 -15.37
C ARG A 243 -23.39 -6.90 -14.73
N LEU A 244 -22.36 -6.22 -14.25
CA LEU A 244 -22.52 -4.92 -13.60
C LEU A 244 -22.49 -3.80 -14.64
N SER A 245 -23.43 -2.88 -14.50
CA SER A 245 -23.55 -1.67 -15.32
C SER A 245 -23.60 -0.44 -14.43
N LEU A 246 -22.79 0.56 -14.75
CA LEU A 246 -22.78 1.84 -14.06
C LEU A 246 -22.84 2.99 -15.08
N SER A 247 -23.72 3.96 -14.83
CA SER A 247 -23.82 5.18 -15.63
C SER A 247 -23.69 6.41 -14.74
N PHE A 248 -22.91 7.38 -15.22
CA PHE A 248 -22.75 8.69 -14.59
C PHE A 248 -23.58 9.79 -15.25
N ASP A 249 -24.31 9.52 -16.34
CA ASP A 249 -25.27 10.41 -17.01
C ASP A 249 -24.90 11.91 -16.98
N TRP A 250 -23.78 12.29 -17.61
CA TRP A 250 -23.32 13.69 -17.72
C TRP A 250 -22.95 14.39 -16.40
N LYS A 251 -22.73 13.66 -15.31
CA LYS A 251 -22.16 14.22 -14.07
C LYS A 251 -20.72 14.67 -14.30
N ARG A 252 -20.50 15.99 -14.37
CA ARG A 252 -19.18 16.60 -14.65
C ARG A 252 -18.25 16.65 -13.44
N ASP A 253 -18.77 16.42 -12.24
CA ASP A 253 -18.10 16.54 -10.96
C ASP A 253 -17.63 15.20 -10.38
N ILE A 254 -17.52 14.15 -11.21
CA ILE A 254 -17.14 12.82 -10.72
C ILE A 254 -15.67 12.76 -10.26
N GLY A 255 -14.83 13.69 -10.70
CA GLY A 255 -13.42 13.71 -10.30
C GLY A 255 -12.67 12.44 -10.73
N ASP A 256 -11.88 11.88 -9.80
CA ASP A 256 -11.01 10.74 -10.06
C ASP A 256 -11.76 9.39 -10.08
N ILE A 257 -11.76 8.73 -11.25
CA ILE A 257 -12.38 7.42 -11.45
C ILE A 257 -11.57 6.25 -10.86
N SER A 258 -10.41 6.48 -10.23
CA SER A 258 -9.63 5.46 -9.49
C SER A 258 -10.46 4.71 -8.45
N ARG A 259 -11.52 5.34 -7.95
CA ARG A 259 -12.46 4.78 -6.98
C ARG A 259 -13.34 3.67 -7.55
N LEU A 260 -13.39 3.49 -8.87
CA LEU A 260 -14.08 2.38 -9.52
C LEU A 260 -13.28 1.06 -9.47
N ARG A 261 -11.98 1.10 -9.15
CA ARG A 261 -11.14 -0.11 -9.05
C ARG A 261 -11.76 -1.11 -8.09
N GLY A 262 -11.63 -2.40 -8.40
CA GLY A 262 -12.19 -3.48 -7.58
C GLY A 262 -13.68 -3.74 -7.79
N ILE A 263 -14.41 -2.89 -8.54
CA ILE A 263 -15.77 -3.20 -8.97
C ILE A 263 -15.70 -3.86 -10.36
N PRO A 264 -16.15 -5.11 -10.55
CA PRO A 264 -16.04 -5.82 -11.82
C PRO A 264 -17.11 -5.35 -12.82
N LEU A 265 -17.03 -4.08 -13.24
CA LEU A 265 -17.97 -3.49 -14.21
C LEU A 265 -17.78 -4.12 -15.59
N ASN A 266 -18.90 -4.45 -16.23
CA ASN A 266 -18.95 -4.91 -17.62
C ASN A 266 -19.42 -3.81 -18.56
N HIS A 267 -20.29 -2.92 -18.07
CA HIS A 267 -20.80 -1.78 -18.81
C HIS A 267 -20.53 -0.50 -18.02
N LEU A 268 -19.86 0.46 -18.64
CA LEU A 268 -19.55 1.73 -18.02
C LEU A 268 -19.88 2.87 -18.97
N ASN A 269 -20.70 3.81 -18.50
CA ASN A 269 -21.03 5.02 -19.22
C ASN A 269 -20.50 6.24 -18.45
N LEU A 270 -19.46 6.86 -19.01
CA LEU A 270 -18.82 8.08 -18.55
C LEU A 270 -19.10 9.25 -19.52
N THR A 271 -20.21 9.21 -20.25
CA THR A 271 -20.53 10.26 -21.22
C THR A 271 -20.62 11.62 -20.54
N GLY A 272 -19.84 12.60 -21.03
CA GLY A 272 -19.91 13.98 -20.57
C GLY A 272 -19.41 14.23 -19.14
N THR A 273 -18.54 13.38 -18.61
CA THR A 273 -18.08 13.45 -17.22
C THR A 273 -16.75 14.18 -17.02
N ALA A 274 -16.20 14.79 -18.08
CA ALA A 274 -14.89 15.46 -18.10
C ALA A 274 -13.70 14.56 -17.72
N VAL A 275 -13.80 13.25 -17.92
CA VAL A 275 -12.71 12.31 -17.60
C VAL A 275 -11.57 12.46 -18.61
N THR A 276 -10.32 12.41 -18.14
CA THR A 276 -9.10 12.53 -18.95
C THR A 276 -8.20 11.30 -18.81
N ASP A 277 -8.06 10.78 -17.60
CA ASP A 277 -7.25 9.59 -17.31
C ASP A 277 -8.09 8.31 -17.32
N LEU A 278 -7.70 7.36 -18.16
CA LEU A 278 -8.34 6.04 -18.27
C LEU A 278 -7.54 4.93 -17.57
N SER A 279 -6.38 5.23 -16.97
CA SER A 279 -5.54 4.25 -16.25
C SER A 279 -6.29 3.45 -15.17
N PRO A 280 -7.35 3.98 -14.51
CA PRO A 280 -8.14 3.19 -13.58
C PRO A 280 -8.94 2.04 -14.20
N LEU A 281 -9.16 2.07 -15.52
CA LEU A 281 -9.95 1.07 -16.24
C LEU A 281 -9.13 -0.17 -16.63
N GLU A 282 -7.80 -0.13 -16.49
CA GLU A 282 -6.94 -1.24 -16.86
C GLU A 282 -7.31 -2.54 -16.13
N GLY A 283 -7.40 -3.63 -16.88
CA GLY A 283 -7.72 -4.97 -16.35
C GLY A 283 -9.17 -5.16 -15.94
N MET A 284 -10.05 -4.16 -16.09
CA MET A 284 -11.48 -4.33 -15.82
C MET A 284 -12.14 -5.26 -16.86
N PRO A 285 -13.16 -6.04 -16.48
CA PRO A 285 -13.88 -6.94 -17.39
C PRO A 285 -14.91 -6.19 -18.26
N LEU A 286 -14.56 -4.99 -18.73
CA LEU A 286 -15.43 -4.10 -19.49
C LEU A 286 -15.66 -4.66 -20.90
N THR A 287 -16.93 -4.90 -21.23
CA THR A 287 -17.39 -5.30 -22.56
C THR A 287 -18.02 -4.15 -23.33
N SER A 288 -18.51 -3.12 -22.63
CA SER A 288 -19.08 -1.92 -23.24
C SER A 288 -18.66 -0.67 -22.48
N LEU A 289 -18.15 0.32 -23.22
CA LEU A 289 -17.64 1.56 -22.64
C LEU A 289 -18.10 2.76 -23.48
N SER A 290 -18.76 3.72 -22.82
CA SER A 290 -19.02 5.04 -23.41
C SER A 290 -18.17 6.09 -22.71
N LEU A 291 -17.39 6.79 -23.52
CA LEU A 291 -16.52 7.92 -23.18
C LEU A 291 -16.90 9.16 -24.00
N THR A 292 -18.07 9.15 -24.62
CA THR A 292 -18.55 10.24 -25.48
C THR A 292 -18.49 11.59 -24.77
N SER A 293 -18.10 12.65 -25.46
CA SER A 293 -18.03 14.02 -24.90
C SER A 293 -17.05 14.16 -23.73
N ASN A 294 -15.87 13.56 -23.83
CA ASN A 294 -14.78 13.75 -22.87
C ASN A 294 -13.48 14.19 -23.57
N PRO A 295 -12.63 14.98 -22.88
CA PRO A 295 -11.36 15.48 -23.42
C PRO A 295 -10.24 14.41 -23.40
N ILE A 296 -10.53 13.21 -23.90
CA ILE A 296 -9.60 12.08 -23.92
C ILE A 296 -8.74 12.15 -25.17
N THR A 297 -7.45 11.89 -25.00
CA THR A 297 -6.44 11.86 -26.07
C THR A 297 -5.67 10.54 -26.11
N ASP A 298 -5.54 9.84 -24.99
CA ASP A 298 -4.83 8.56 -24.88
C ASP A 298 -5.79 7.40 -24.65
N LEU A 299 -5.73 6.40 -25.52
CA LEU A 299 -6.49 5.15 -25.44
C LEU A 299 -5.63 3.96 -24.97
N SER A 300 -4.36 4.17 -24.66
CA SER A 300 -3.42 3.11 -24.24
C SER A 300 -3.94 2.22 -23.10
N PRO A 301 -4.66 2.75 -22.08
CA PRO A 301 -5.26 1.93 -21.03
C PRO A 301 -6.30 0.90 -21.52
N LEU A 302 -6.83 1.04 -22.75
CA LEU A 302 -7.86 0.16 -23.30
C LEU A 302 -7.30 -1.10 -24.00
N ARG A 303 -5.98 -1.18 -24.27
CA ARG A 303 -5.33 -2.19 -25.13
C ARG A 303 -5.65 -3.66 -24.82
N LYS A 304 -6.02 -3.97 -23.57
CA LYS A 304 -6.24 -5.34 -23.08
C LYS A 304 -7.67 -5.60 -22.61
N LEU A 305 -8.56 -4.62 -22.77
CA LEU A 305 -9.93 -4.77 -22.30
C LEU A 305 -10.73 -5.64 -23.29
N PRO A 306 -11.61 -6.54 -22.81
CA PRO A 306 -12.45 -7.37 -23.67
C PRO A 306 -13.63 -6.59 -24.27
N LEU A 307 -13.38 -5.37 -24.76
CA LEU A 307 -14.40 -4.46 -25.26
C LEU A 307 -15.01 -5.01 -26.55
N LYS A 308 -16.34 -5.07 -26.57
CA LYS A 308 -17.18 -5.34 -27.75
C LYS A 308 -17.81 -4.08 -28.30
N SER A 309 -18.07 -3.09 -27.45
CA SER A 309 -18.66 -1.81 -27.83
C SER A 309 -17.90 -0.65 -27.23
N LEU A 310 -17.51 0.31 -28.07
CA LEU A 310 -16.81 1.52 -27.66
C LEU A 310 -17.43 2.76 -28.31
N PHE A 311 -17.82 3.72 -27.49
CA PHE A 311 -18.39 5.01 -27.92
C PHE A 311 -17.49 6.13 -27.42
N ILE A 312 -16.78 6.79 -28.33
CA ILE A 312 -15.74 7.78 -28.04
C ILE A 312 -15.92 9.05 -28.91
N SER A 313 -17.15 9.31 -29.35
CA SER A 313 -17.48 10.51 -30.14
C SER A 313 -17.29 11.80 -29.34
N PHE A 314 -17.11 12.94 -30.02
CA PHE A 314 -16.89 14.25 -29.39
C PHE A 314 -15.69 14.25 -28.43
N SER A 315 -14.53 13.82 -28.95
CA SER A 315 -13.28 13.72 -28.20
C SER A 315 -12.10 14.20 -29.06
N ALA A 316 -10.92 14.32 -28.45
CA ALA A 316 -9.70 14.79 -29.12
C ALA A 316 -8.83 13.64 -29.66
N ILE A 317 -9.44 12.49 -29.98
CA ILE A 317 -8.74 11.29 -30.39
C ILE A 317 -8.24 11.41 -31.83
N THR A 318 -6.95 11.13 -32.02
CA THR A 318 -6.27 11.13 -33.33
C THR A 318 -5.68 9.77 -33.70
N ASN A 319 -5.56 8.85 -32.74
CA ASN A 319 -4.83 7.60 -32.90
C ASN A 319 -5.63 6.39 -32.37
N LEU A 320 -5.82 5.38 -33.21
CA LEU A 320 -6.52 4.13 -32.88
C LEU A 320 -5.59 2.93 -32.68
N GLU A 321 -4.27 3.10 -32.74
CA GLU A 321 -3.29 2.03 -32.48
C GLU A 321 -3.59 1.24 -31.18
N PRO A 322 -3.98 1.88 -30.06
CA PRO A 322 -4.35 1.14 -28.85
C PRO A 322 -5.55 0.19 -28.99
N LEU A 323 -6.39 0.35 -30.02
CA LEU A 323 -7.57 -0.48 -30.26
C LEU A 323 -7.30 -1.69 -31.17
N ARG A 324 -6.11 -1.74 -31.82
CA ARG A 324 -5.79 -2.81 -32.78
C ARG A 324 -5.94 -4.18 -32.13
N GLY A 325 -6.67 -5.06 -32.80
CA GLY A 325 -6.86 -6.45 -32.37
C GLY A 325 -7.89 -6.64 -31.24
N LEU A 326 -8.53 -5.58 -30.74
CA LEU A 326 -9.65 -5.73 -29.80
C LEU A 326 -10.84 -6.41 -30.47
N PRO A 327 -11.65 -7.20 -29.73
CA PRO A 327 -12.83 -7.88 -30.26
C PRO A 327 -14.04 -6.93 -30.39
N LEU A 328 -13.81 -5.69 -30.89
CA LEU A 328 -14.86 -4.70 -31.05
C LEU A 328 -15.82 -5.11 -32.17
N GLU A 329 -17.10 -5.17 -31.82
CA GLU A 329 -18.22 -5.37 -32.74
C GLU A 329 -18.84 -4.01 -33.12
N SER A 330 -18.78 -3.03 -32.22
CA SER A 330 -19.35 -1.69 -32.43
C SER A 330 -18.38 -0.58 -32.00
N LEU A 331 -18.09 0.34 -32.91
CA LEU A 331 -17.25 1.51 -32.66
C LEU A 331 -17.92 2.78 -33.19
N LYS A 332 -18.13 3.77 -32.31
CA LYS A 332 -18.53 5.13 -32.72
C LYS A 332 -17.48 6.15 -32.29
N ILE A 333 -16.93 6.86 -33.27
CA ILE A 333 -15.89 7.87 -33.06
C ILE A 333 -16.15 9.14 -33.89
N SER A 334 -17.42 9.53 -33.95
CA SER A 334 -17.85 10.72 -34.68
C SER A 334 -17.33 12.01 -34.01
N ASN A 335 -17.18 13.09 -34.78
CA ASN A 335 -16.74 14.39 -34.25
C ASN A 335 -15.38 14.29 -33.54
N THR A 336 -14.38 13.77 -34.24
CA THR A 336 -12.99 13.66 -33.77
C THR A 336 -12.02 14.05 -34.88
N PRO A 337 -10.81 14.52 -34.56
CA PRO A 337 -9.79 14.85 -35.57
C PRO A 337 -9.10 13.62 -36.20
N LEU A 338 -9.68 12.42 -36.04
CA LEU A 338 -9.15 11.16 -36.56
C LEU A 338 -9.03 11.18 -38.08
N SER A 339 -7.88 10.75 -38.60
CA SER A 339 -7.62 10.63 -40.05
C SER A 339 -7.22 9.23 -40.50
N ASP A 340 -6.50 8.47 -39.66
CA ASP A 340 -6.06 7.11 -39.96
C ASP A 340 -6.92 6.05 -39.27
N ILE A 341 -7.50 5.16 -40.08
CA ILE A 341 -8.29 4.01 -39.63
C ILE A 341 -7.59 2.67 -39.93
N SER A 342 -6.32 2.68 -40.35
CA SER A 342 -5.52 1.47 -40.55
C SER A 342 -5.48 0.51 -39.35
N PRO A 343 -5.56 0.96 -38.08
CA PRO A 343 -5.64 0.03 -36.94
C PRO A 343 -6.93 -0.80 -36.89
N LEU A 344 -7.98 -0.41 -37.64
CA LEU A 344 -9.26 -1.12 -37.69
C LEU A 344 -9.28 -2.31 -38.67
N ALA A 345 -8.28 -2.43 -39.53
CA ALA A 345 -8.23 -3.45 -40.57
C ALA A 345 -8.33 -4.86 -39.97
N GLY A 346 -9.27 -5.67 -40.51
CA GLY A 346 -9.48 -7.05 -40.08
C GLY A 346 -10.18 -7.24 -38.73
N MET A 347 -10.58 -6.17 -38.04
CA MET A 347 -11.34 -6.26 -36.79
C MET A 347 -12.77 -6.80 -37.04
N PRO A 348 -13.40 -7.46 -36.04
CA PRO A 348 -14.73 -8.08 -36.19
C PRO A 348 -15.88 -7.05 -36.09
N LEU A 349 -15.68 -5.81 -36.54
CA LEU A 349 -16.67 -4.75 -36.46
C LEU A 349 -17.88 -5.08 -37.34
N THR A 350 -19.08 -4.87 -36.79
CA THR A 350 -20.36 -4.89 -37.50
C THR A 350 -20.96 -3.50 -37.62
N ASN A 351 -20.61 -2.58 -36.71
CA ASN A 351 -21.14 -1.22 -36.67
C ASN A 351 -19.99 -0.22 -36.51
N LEU A 352 -19.84 0.69 -37.47
CA LEU A 352 -18.80 1.71 -37.47
C LEU A 352 -19.37 3.09 -37.78
N SER A 353 -19.05 4.10 -36.97
CA SER A 353 -19.43 5.49 -37.23
C SER A 353 -18.20 6.40 -37.19
N LEU A 354 -17.95 7.06 -38.32
CA LEU A 354 -16.83 7.95 -38.63
C LEU A 354 -17.30 9.33 -39.13
N THR A 355 -18.57 9.69 -38.87
CA THR A 355 -19.12 10.99 -39.26
C THR A 355 -18.41 12.16 -38.56
N ALA A 356 -18.23 13.28 -39.25
CA ALA A 356 -17.47 14.43 -38.78
C ALA A 356 -16.06 14.03 -38.30
N THR A 357 -15.32 13.29 -39.13
CA THR A 357 -13.89 12.99 -38.92
C THR A 357 -13.05 13.52 -40.08
N HIS A 358 -11.72 13.43 -39.97
CA HIS A 358 -10.78 13.76 -41.05
C HIS A 358 -10.39 12.53 -41.89
N VAL A 359 -11.14 11.44 -41.79
CA VAL A 359 -10.89 10.22 -42.57
C VAL A 359 -11.17 10.50 -44.05
N THR A 360 -10.21 10.15 -44.90
CA THR A 360 -10.31 10.32 -46.36
C THR A 360 -10.08 9.01 -47.14
N ASP A 361 -9.66 7.95 -46.46
CA ASP A 361 -9.35 6.65 -47.06
C ASP A 361 -10.10 5.54 -46.32
N LEU A 362 -10.98 4.84 -47.04
CA LEU A 362 -11.76 3.71 -46.53
C LEU A 362 -11.19 2.35 -46.95
N THR A 363 -10.03 2.31 -47.63
CA THR A 363 -9.38 1.05 -48.01
C THR A 363 -9.07 0.12 -46.82
N PRO A 364 -8.78 0.58 -45.59
CA PRO A 364 -8.62 -0.31 -44.45
C PRO A 364 -9.87 -1.13 -44.09
N LEU A 365 -11.04 -0.76 -44.61
CA LEU A 365 -12.29 -1.50 -44.40
C LEU A 365 -12.45 -2.72 -45.34
N ALA A 366 -11.48 -2.97 -46.22
CA ALA A 366 -11.56 -4.07 -47.18
C ALA A 366 -11.66 -5.44 -46.49
N GLY A 367 -12.60 -6.26 -46.98
CA GLY A 367 -12.86 -7.60 -46.45
C GLY A 367 -13.58 -7.65 -45.10
N MET A 368 -13.87 -6.51 -44.48
CA MET A 368 -14.66 -6.45 -43.25
C MET A 368 -16.15 -6.76 -43.53
N LYS A 369 -16.86 -7.24 -42.51
CA LYS A 369 -18.29 -7.62 -42.59
C LYS A 369 -19.19 -6.63 -41.85
N LEU A 370 -19.05 -5.34 -42.16
CA LEU A 370 -19.88 -4.30 -41.55
C LEU A 370 -21.34 -4.45 -41.99
N LYS A 371 -22.26 -4.27 -41.05
CA LYS A 371 -23.70 -4.15 -41.28
C LYS A 371 -24.15 -2.70 -41.35
N SER A 372 -23.48 -1.81 -40.61
CA SER A 372 -23.77 -0.38 -40.61
C SER A 372 -22.48 0.43 -40.66
N LEU A 373 -22.41 1.37 -41.60
CA LEU A 373 -21.30 2.32 -41.71
C LEU A 373 -21.83 3.74 -41.84
N ASP A 374 -21.46 4.62 -40.92
CA ASP A 374 -21.72 6.05 -41.06
C ASP A 374 -20.42 6.80 -41.34
N PHE A 375 -20.40 7.67 -42.35
CA PHE A 375 -19.23 8.47 -42.77
C PHE A 375 -19.68 9.69 -43.60
N ASP A 376 -18.79 10.66 -43.81
CA ASP A 376 -19.07 11.83 -44.65
C ASP A 376 -18.62 11.57 -46.11
N PRO A 377 -19.55 11.35 -47.07
CA PRO A 377 -19.14 10.90 -48.41
C PRO A 377 -18.36 11.94 -49.21
N SER A 378 -18.44 13.22 -48.84
CA SER A 378 -17.71 14.32 -49.46
C SER A 378 -16.24 14.39 -49.08
N THR A 379 -15.83 13.78 -47.96
CA THR A 379 -14.43 13.79 -47.49
C THR A 379 -13.61 12.63 -48.06
N ILE A 380 -14.29 11.58 -48.51
CA ILE A 380 -13.64 10.34 -48.97
C ILE A 380 -12.99 10.53 -50.33
N LYS A 381 -11.68 10.27 -50.38
CA LYS A 381 -10.84 10.33 -51.58
C LYS A 381 -10.53 8.93 -52.13
N LYS A 382 -10.50 7.89 -51.28
CA LYS A 382 -10.15 6.51 -51.64
C LYS A 382 -11.00 5.49 -50.87
N GLY A 383 -11.16 4.30 -51.46
CA GLY A 383 -11.84 3.18 -50.80
C GLY A 383 -13.37 3.21 -50.84
N LEU A 384 -13.99 4.12 -51.60
CA LEU A 384 -15.45 4.13 -51.73
C LEU A 384 -15.98 2.87 -52.44
N ASN A 385 -15.20 2.34 -53.40
CA ASN A 385 -15.49 1.07 -54.07
C ASN A 385 -15.52 -0.11 -53.09
N VAL A 386 -14.62 -0.11 -52.10
CA VAL A 386 -14.58 -1.13 -51.04
C VAL A 386 -15.90 -1.16 -50.26
N VAL A 387 -16.44 0.01 -49.90
CA VAL A 387 -17.74 0.10 -49.23
C VAL A 387 -18.88 -0.32 -50.16
N ARG A 388 -18.81 0.03 -51.45
CA ARG A 388 -19.84 -0.31 -52.44
C ARG A 388 -19.95 -1.81 -52.71
N GLU A 389 -18.84 -2.52 -52.70
CA GLU A 389 -18.76 -3.96 -52.93
C GLU A 389 -19.09 -4.79 -51.68
N MET A 390 -19.20 -4.15 -50.51
CA MET A 390 -19.45 -4.81 -49.24
C MET A 390 -20.91 -5.30 -49.11
N GLN A 391 -21.15 -6.56 -49.48
CA GLN A 391 -22.48 -7.18 -49.49
C GLN A 391 -23.13 -7.31 -48.10
N SER A 392 -22.34 -7.31 -47.03
CA SER A 392 -22.85 -7.38 -45.66
C SER A 392 -23.54 -6.10 -45.19
N LEU A 393 -23.36 -4.99 -45.93
CA LEU A 393 -23.75 -3.66 -45.49
C LEU A 393 -25.26 -3.46 -45.68
N GLU A 394 -25.98 -3.41 -44.56
CA GLU A 394 -27.43 -3.20 -44.52
C GLU A 394 -27.76 -1.70 -44.51
N ARG A 395 -26.93 -0.89 -43.83
CA ARG A 395 -27.19 0.54 -43.60
C ARG A 395 -25.97 1.43 -43.83
N ILE A 396 -26.19 2.58 -44.46
CA ILE A 396 -25.21 3.66 -44.62
C ILE A 396 -25.84 4.98 -44.22
N ASN A 397 -25.21 5.72 -43.31
CA ASN A 397 -25.70 7.03 -42.83
C ASN A 397 -27.17 6.99 -42.41
N ASN A 398 -27.53 6.00 -41.60
CA ASN A 398 -28.91 5.72 -41.17
C ASN A 398 -29.95 5.47 -42.30
N LYS A 399 -29.53 5.10 -43.50
CA LYS A 399 -30.42 4.68 -44.62
C LYS A 399 -30.13 3.24 -45.04
N PRO A 400 -31.07 2.51 -45.63
CA PRO A 400 -30.75 1.26 -46.33
C PRO A 400 -29.65 1.49 -47.37
N ALA A 401 -28.70 0.56 -47.49
CA ALA A 401 -27.52 0.75 -48.33
C ALA A 401 -27.86 0.99 -49.81
N ASP A 402 -28.88 0.30 -50.35
CA ASP A 402 -29.32 0.48 -51.74
C ASP A 402 -29.91 1.88 -51.97
N VAL A 403 -30.68 2.39 -51.02
CA VAL A 403 -31.25 3.76 -51.04
C VAL A 403 -30.13 4.79 -51.00
N PHE A 404 -29.14 4.61 -50.12
CA PHE A 404 -27.99 5.50 -50.03
C PHE A 404 -27.25 5.59 -51.37
N TRP A 405 -26.93 4.46 -52.02
CA TRP A 405 -26.21 4.47 -53.29
C TRP A 405 -27.01 5.11 -54.43
N LYS A 406 -28.33 4.85 -54.51
CA LYS A 406 -29.22 5.52 -55.47
C LYS A 406 -29.16 7.04 -55.34
N GLU A 407 -29.25 7.55 -54.11
CA GLU A 407 -29.16 9.00 -53.85
C GLU A 407 -27.77 9.56 -54.11
N TYR A 408 -26.72 8.82 -53.72
CA TYR A 408 -25.33 9.24 -53.92
C TYR A 408 -25.00 9.39 -55.41
N ASP A 409 -25.40 8.42 -56.22
CA ASP A 409 -25.19 8.44 -57.67
C ASP A 409 -26.03 9.52 -58.36
N ALA A 410 -27.28 9.74 -57.89
CA ALA A 410 -28.14 10.80 -58.42
C ALA A 410 -27.52 12.20 -58.22
N LYS A 411 -26.87 12.44 -57.08
CA LYS A 411 -26.17 13.71 -56.79
C LYS A 411 -24.88 13.91 -57.58
N LYS A 412 -24.30 12.83 -58.12
CA LYS A 412 -23.09 12.89 -58.96
C LYS A 412 -23.39 13.10 -60.44
N LYS A 413 -24.63 12.91 -60.89
CA LYS A 413 -25.03 13.27 -62.25
C LYS A 413 -25.13 14.80 -62.34
N PRO A 414 -24.56 15.45 -63.37
CA PRO A 414 -24.81 16.86 -63.62
C PRO A 414 -26.33 17.08 -63.80
N PRO A 415 -26.88 18.25 -63.43
CA PRO A 415 -28.27 18.57 -63.73
C PRO A 415 -28.48 18.38 -65.24
N ALA A 416 -29.55 17.68 -65.62
CA ALA A 416 -29.91 17.52 -67.03
C ALA A 416 -30.11 18.92 -67.63
N GLU A 417 -29.35 19.23 -68.69
CA GLU A 417 -29.47 20.46 -69.48
C GLU A 417 -30.84 20.59 -70.15
#